data_AF-A0A534ZIT5-F1
#
_entry.id   AF-A0A534ZIT5-F1
#
_cell.length_a   1.000
_cell.length_b   1.000
_cell.length_c   1.000
_cell.angle_alpha   90.00
_cell.angle_beta   90.00
_cell.angle_gamma   90.00
#
_symmetry.space_group_name_H-M   'P 1'
#
loop_
_entity.id
_entity.type
_entity.pdbx_description
1 polymer ?
#
loop_
_entity_poly.entity_id
_entity_poly.type
_entity_poly.pdbx_seq_one_letter_code
_entity_poly.pdbx_strand_id
1 'polypeptide(L)'
;MLRITDILYMTADGRATWMLRLEGTLKDEWVRELRRAWRRIREAEPGVPIRVELADVRFVDPAGKVLLAEMYRDGVEIVAGDCLAAVILDDIVERSTRDRRAR
;
A
#
# COMPACT_ATOMS: atom_id res chain seq x y z
N MET A 1 9.81 2.98 -13.39
CA MET A 1 10.65 3.05 -12.18
C MET A 1 9.77 3.48 -11.03
N LEU A 2 9.90 2.84 -9.87
CA LEU A 2 9.16 3.19 -8.65
C LEU A 2 10.17 3.63 -7.59
N ARG A 3 9.84 4.68 -6.85
CA ARG A 3 10.54 5.09 -5.64
C ARG A 3 9.70 4.68 -4.44
N ILE A 4 10.32 3.96 -3.51
CA ILE A 4 9.71 3.53 -2.25
C ILE A 4 10.47 4.21 -1.13
N THR A 5 9.77 4.87 -0.22
CA THR A 5 10.36 5.43 1.00
C THR A 5 9.58 4.95 2.20
N ASP A 6 10.30 4.37 3.15
CA ASP A 6 9.81 4.00 4.46
C ASP A 6 10.04 5.13 5.45
N ILE A 7 8.99 5.50 6.19
CA ILE A 7 9.03 6.56 7.19
C ILE A 7 8.33 6.04 8.44
N LEU A 8 9.02 6.05 9.58
CA LEU A 8 8.40 5.84 10.88
C LEU A 8 8.02 7.18 11.48
N TYR A 9 6.76 7.34 11.87
CA TYR A 9 6.28 8.55 12.54
C TYR A 9 5.36 8.21 13.70
N MET A 10 5.19 9.16 14.61
CA MET A 10 4.28 9.08 15.74
C MET A 10 2.99 9.84 15.42
N THR A 11 1.84 9.20 15.60
CA THR A 11 0.53 9.85 15.54
C THR A 11 0.28 10.69 16.79
N ALA A 12 -0.72 11.59 16.74
CA ALA A 12 -1.06 12.48 17.85
C ALA A 12 -1.49 11.74 19.13
N ASP A 13 -1.99 10.52 19.00
CA ASP A 13 -2.35 9.64 20.13
C ASP A 13 -1.17 8.80 20.65
N GLY A 14 0.06 9.09 20.19
CA GLY A 14 1.27 8.44 20.70
C GLY A 14 1.49 7.03 20.17
N ARG A 15 0.92 6.65 19.02
CA ARG A 15 1.20 5.37 18.36
C ARG A 15 2.22 5.54 17.22
N ALA A 16 3.20 4.65 17.17
CA ALA A 16 4.10 4.56 16.03
C ALA A 16 3.33 4.03 14.83
N THR A 17 3.59 4.55 13.64
CA THR A 17 3.04 4.06 12.37
C THR A 17 4.12 4.08 11.29
N TRP A 18 4.24 2.99 10.55
CA TRP A 18 5.10 2.91 9.38
C TRP A 18 4.36 3.39 8.13
N MET A 19 4.95 4.32 7.39
CA MET A 19 4.48 4.76 6.08
C MET A 19 5.38 4.20 4.99
N LEU A 20 4.80 3.57 3.98
CA LEU A 20 5.42 3.28 2.69
C LEU A 20 4.90 4.27 1.65
N ARG A 21 5.69 5.29 1.35
CA ARG A 21 5.39 6.28 0.32
C ARG A 21 5.86 5.81 -1.05
N LEU A 22 4.96 5.79 -2.02
CA LEU A 22 5.19 5.29 -3.38
C LEU A 22 5.09 6.42 -4.41
N GLU A 23 6.10 6.55 -5.28
CA GLU A 23 6.11 7.52 -6.37
C GLU A 23 6.59 6.85 -7.67
N GLY A 24 5.88 7.10 -8.77
CA GLY A 24 6.19 6.54 -10.10
C GLY A 24 5.20 5.47 -10.55
N THR A 25 5.71 4.28 -10.89
CA THR A 25 4.92 3.23 -11.57
C THR A 25 5.07 1.89 -10.84
N LEU A 26 3.97 1.35 -10.31
CA LEU A 26 3.95 0.05 -9.64
C LEU A 26 3.65 -1.06 -10.66
N LYS A 27 4.70 -1.61 -11.25
CA LYS A 27 4.63 -2.72 -12.20
C LYS A 27 5.85 -3.62 -12.13
N ASP A 28 5.74 -4.83 -12.70
CA ASP A 28 6.87 -5.74 -12.93
C ASP A 28 7.71 -5.97 -11.64
N GLU A 29 9.02 -5.69 -11.66
CA GLU A 29 9.90 -5.90 -10.50
C GLU A 29 9.49 -5.09 -9.26
N TRP A 30 8.85 -3.93 -9.45
CA TRP A 30 8.50 -3.03 -8.35
C TRP A 30 7.37 -3.58 -7.48
N VAL A 31 6.53 -4.45 -8.04
CA VAL A 31 5.54 -5.21 -7.26
C VAL A 31 6.24 -6.14 -6.28
N ARG A 32 7.34 -6.78 -6.71
CA ARG A 32 8.12 -7.68 -5.83
C ARG A 32 8.85 -6.90 -4.74
N GLU A 33 9.43 -5.74 -5.08
CA GLU A 33 10.12 -4.91 -4.09
C GLU A 33 9.16 -4.30 -3.06
N LEU A 34 7.98 -3.82 -3.47
CA LEU A 34 6.96 -3.36 -2.52
C LEU A 34 6.54 -4.48 -1.56
N ARG A 35 6.31 -5.69 -2.08
CA ARG A 35 5.98 -6.86 -1.25
C ARG A 35 7.09 -7.17 -0.23
N ARG A 36 8.35 -7.09 -0.66
CA ARG A 36 9.52 -7.30 0.22
C ARG A 36 9.58 -6.24 1.32
N ALA A 37 9.45 -4.96 0.95
CA ALA A 37 9.46 -3.86 1.92
C ALA A 37 8.34 -4.03 2.96
N TRP A 38 7.12 -4.31 2.52
CA TRP A 38 5.98 -4.54 3.40
C TRP A 38 6.20 -5.71 4.38
N ARG A 39 6.69 -6.86 3.89
CA ARG A 39 6.95 -8.02 4.75
C ARG A 39 8.06 -7.76 5.77
N ARG A 40 9.15 -7.10 5.36
CA ARG A 40 10.24 -6.74 6.29
C ARG A 40 9.74 -5.88 7.44
N ILE A 41 8.90 -4.87 7.17
CA ILE A 41 8.33 -4.02 8.22
C ILE A 41 7.45 -4.86 9.16
N ARG A 42 6.57 -5.72 8.61
CA ARG A 42 5.70 -6.59 9.42
C ARG A 42 6.46 -7.56 10.31
N GLU A 43 7.58 -8.09 9.83
CA GLU A 43 8.41 -9.04 10.55
C GLU A 43 9.26 -8.34 11.63
N ALA A 44 9.79 -7.15 11.32
CA ALA A 44 10.62 -6.38 12.23
C ALA A 44 9.82 -5.73 13.38
N GLU A 45 8.61 -5.22 13.08
CA GLU A 45 7.78 -4.46 14.02
C GLU A 45 6.35 -5.02 14.08
N PRO A 46 6.13 -6.23 14.64
CA PRO A 46 4.81 -6.83 14.74
C PRO A 46 3.83 -5.94 15.51
N GLY A 47 2.66 -5.68 14.94
CA GLY A 47 1.60 -4.91 15.57
C GLY A 47 1.69 -3.39 15.37
N VAL A 48 2.79 -2.87 14.81
CA VAL A 48 2.86 -1.47 14.37
C VAL A 48 2.00 -1.32 13.10
N PRO A 49 1.03 -0.39 13.06
CA PRO A 49 0.24 -0.12 11.87
C PRO A 49 1.11 0.28 10.69
N ILE A 50 0.73 -0.19 9.50
CA ILE A 50 1.39 0.16 8.25
C ILE A 50 0.38 0.92 7.38
N ARG A 51 0.85 2.02 6.81
CA ARG A 51 0.13 2.82 5.83
C ARG A 51 0.92 2.85 4.52
N VAL A 52 0.22 2.81 3.39
CA VAL A 52 0.78 3.02 2.06
C VAL A 52 0.21 4.30 1.49
N GLU A 53 1.08 5.20 1.09
CA GLU A 53 0.70 6.43 0.39
C GLU A 53 1.06 6.30 -1.09
N LEU A 54 0.03 6.37 -1.94
CA LEU A 54 0.16 6.48 -3.39
C LEU A 54 0.38 7.96 -3.77
N ALA A 55 1.60 8.45 -3.57
CA ALA A 55 1.88 9.89 -3.58
C ALA A 55 1.98 10.53 -4.98
N ASP A 56 2.60 9.84 -5.94
CA ASP A 56 2.65 10.22 -7.36
C ASP A 56 2.65 8.92 -8.19
N VAL A 57 1.71 8.02 -7.86
CA VAL A 57 1.60 6.72 -8.55
C VAL A 57 0.68 6.90 -9.75
N ARG A 58 1.26 6.89 -10.94
CA ARG A 58 0.54 7.18 -12.18
C ARG A 58 -0.02 5.94 -12.87
N PHE A 59 0.52 4.78 -12.54
CA PHE A 59 0.11 3.52 -13.14
C PHE A 59 0.43 2.34 -12.22
N VAL A 60 -0.52 1.42 -12.16
CA VAL A 60 -0.41 0.15 -11.45
C VAL A 60 -0.85 -0.98 -12.38
N ASP A 61 0.01 -1.97 -12.59
CA ASP A 61 -0.33 -3.15 -13.39
C ASP A 61 -1.27 -4.10 -12.62
N PRO A 62 -1.83 -5.14 -13.26
CA PRO A 62 -2.72 -6.08 -12.58
C PRO A 62 -2.09 -6.75 -11.35
N ALA A 63 -0.78 -7.06 -11.38
CA ALA A 63 -0.10 -7.70 -10.25
C ALA A 63 0.07 -6.74 -9.07
N GLY A 64 0.35 -5.46 -9.33
CA GLY A 64 0.41 -4.40 -8.34
C GLY A 64 -0.94 -4.17 -7.67
N LYS A 65 -2.04 -4.19 -8.44
CA LYS A 65 -3.40 -4.09 -7.89
C LYS A 65 -3.73 -5.26 -6.98
N VAL A 66 -3.35 -6.48 -7.36
CA VAL A 66 -3.51 -7.68 -6.51
C VAL A 66 -2.72 -7.54 -5.21
N LEU A 67 -1.47 -7.08 -5.27
CA LEU A 67 -0.66 -6.84 -4.07
C LEU A 67 -1.29 -5.77 -3.16
N LEU A 68 -1.72 -4.63 -3.70
CA LEU A 68 -2.36 -3.59 -2.90
C LEU A 68 -3.66 -4.07 -2.27
N ALA A 69 -4.47 -4.88 -2.97
CA ALA A 69 -5.66 -5.49 -2.40
C ALA A 69 -5.35 -6.53 -1.31
N GLU A 70 -4.26 -7.31 -1.44
CA GLU A 70 -3.76 -8.16 -0.36
C GLU A 70 -3.36 -7.35 0.87
N MET A 71 -2.58 -6.28 0.68
CA MET A 71 -2.15 -5.39 1.77
C MET A 71 -3.35 -4.77 2.49
N TYR A 72 -4.33 -4.27 1.72
CA TYR A 72 -5.55 -3.68 2.28
C TYR A 72 -6.36 -4.70 3.10
N ARG A 73 -6.50 -5.94 2.61
CA ARG A 73 -7.19 -7.01 3.35
C ARG A 73 -6.46 -7.41 4.63
N ASP A 74 -5.14 -7.30 4.65
CA ASP A 74 -4.30 -7.54 5.82
C ASP A 74 -4.26 -6.33 6.79
N GLY A 75 -5.10 -5.31 6.57
CA GLY A 75 -5.27 -4.17 7.49
C GLY A 75 -4.32 -3.01 7.23
N VAL A 76 -3.56 -3.02 6.13
CA VAL A 76 -2.76 -1.86 5.71
C VAL A 76 -3.69 -0.76 5.23
N GLU A 77 -3.56 0.44 5.80
CA GLU A 77 -4.29 1.60 5.31
C GLU A 77 -3.65 2.07 3.98
N ILE A 78 -4.46 2.27 2.93
CA ILE A 78 -3.97 2.80 1.66
C ILE A 78 -4.60 4.16 1.43
N VAL A 79 -3.76 5.16 1.16
CA VAL A 79 -4.19 6.53 0.91
C VAL A 79 -3.67 7.06 -0.41
N ALA A 80 -4.50 7.86 -1.08
CA ALA A 80 -4.18 8.52 -2.32
C ALA A 80 -3.60 9.91 -2.06
N GLY A 81 -2.47 10.23 -2.69
CA GLY A 81 -1.87 11.58 -2.65
C GLY A 81 -2.47 12.56 -3.66
N ASP A 82 -3.15 12.05 -4.69
CA ASP A 82 -3.76 12.84 -5.76
C ASP A 82 -5.05 12.18 -6.33
N CYS A 83 -5.74 12.86 -7.24
CA CYS A 83 -6.98 12.36 -7.85
C CYS A 83 -6.78 11.07 -8.68
N LEU A 84 -5.61 10.88 -9.29
CA LEU A 84 -5.33 9.69 -10.11
C LEU A 84 -5.12 8.46 -9.22
N ALA A 85 -4.38 8.64 -8.14
CA ALA A 85 -4.20 7.68 -7.07
C ALA A 85 -5.54 7.34 -6.39
N ALA A 86 -6.49 8.29 -6.31
CA ALA A 86 -7.81 8.02 -5.77
C ALA A 86 -8.60 7.01 -6.62
N VAL A 87 -8.53 7.13 -7.96
CA VAL A 87 -9.14 6.14 -8.87
C VAL A 87 -8.52 4.75 -8.69
N ILE A 88 -7.20 4.69 -8.46
CA ILE A 88 -6.51 3.42 -8.17
C ILE A 88 -6.99 2.84 -6.83
N LEU A 89 -7.12 3.68 -5.80
CA LEU A 89 -7.61 3.29 -4.49
C LEU A 89 -9.03 2.73 -4.56
N ASP A 90 -9.93 3.40 -5.28
CA ASP A 90 -11.31 2.94 -5.44
C ASP A 90 -11.39 1.54 -6.07
N ASP A 91 -10.60 1.26 -7.11
CA ASP A 91 -10.49 -0.09 -7.71
C ASP A 91 -9.98 -1.13 -6.69
N ILE A 92 -9.02 -0.77 -5.84
CA ILE A 92 -8.49 -1.66 -4.79
C ILE A 92 -9.56 -1.97 -3.73
N VAL A 93 -10.29 -0.95 -3.26
CA VAL A 93 -11.38 -1.10 -2.29
C VAL A 93 -12.49 -1.96 -2.89
N GLU A 94 -12.90 -1.68 -4.11
CA GLU A 94 -13.95 -2.43 -4.79
C GLU A 94 -13.57 -3.92 -4.95
N ARG A 95 -12.37 -4.22 -5.46
CA ARG A 95 -11.84 -5.59 -5.56
C ARG A 95 -11.86 -6.30 -4.20
N SER A 96 -11.40 -5.63 -3.17
CA SER A 96 -11.32 -6.18 -1.81
C SER A 96 -12.69 -6.46 -1.18
N THR A 97 -13.74 -5.75 -1.61
CA THR A 97 -15.12 -6.00 -1.17
C THR A 97 -15.77 -7.14 -1.96
N ARG A 98 -15.55 -7.23 -3.27
CA ARG A 98 -16.10 -8.32 -4.11
C ARG A 98 -15.55 -9.69 -3.69
N ASP A 99 -14.25 -9.80 -3.44
CA ASP A 99 -13.61 -11.04 -2.99
C ASP A 99 -14.11 -11.50 -1.61
N ARG A 100 -14.52 -10.57 -0.75
CA ARG A 100 -15.11 -10.87 0.56
C ARG A 100 -16.52 -11.45 0.45
N ARG A 101 -17.28 -11.10 -0.60
CA ARG A 101 -18.65 -11.61 -0.82
C ARG A 101 -18.68 -12.96 -1.55
N ALA A 102 -17.59 -13.35 -2.17
CA ALA A 102 -17.45 -14.62 -2.90
C ALA A 102 -16.95 -15.79 -2.02
N ARG A 103 -16.78 -15.56 -0.72
CA ARG A 103 -16.37 -16.56 0.30
C ARG A 103 -17.51 -16.81 1.27
#